data_AF-A0A182Q4M4-F1
#
_entry.id   AF-A0A182Q4M4-F1
#
_cell.length_a   1.000
_cell.length_b   1.000
_cell.length_c   1.000
_cell.angle_alpha   90.00
_cell.angle_beta   90.00
_cell.angle_gamma   90.00
#
_symmetry.space_group_name_H-M   'P 1'
#
loop_
_entity.id
_entity.type
_entity.pdbx_description
1 polymer ?
#
loop_
_entity_poly.entity_id
_entity_poly.type
_entity_poly.pdbx_seq_one_letter_code
_entity_poly.pdbx_strand_id
1 'polypeptide(L)'
;MWKMKLLLTLLALFVVVTAQQQTTNTDASDPCQERRTCPPNEAFVCCGTCTEPTCTKPQPINNCVNVCVAGCFCKPNYIRRTVGGPCVLADSCPKPKPKVSNKKTG
;
A
#
# COMPACT_ATOMS: atom_id res chain seq x y z
N MET A 1 -44.63 -6.99 43.98
CA MET A 1 -43.80 -5.76 44.06
C MET A 1 -42.30 -6.04 43.95
N TRP A 2 -41.73 -6.99 44.71
CA TRP A 2 -40.30 -7.36 44.61
C TRP A 2 -39.88 -7.82 43.21
N LYS A 3 -40.68 -8.69 42.57
CA LYS A 3 -40.38 -9.20 41.21
C LYS A 3 -40.20 -8.08 40.18
N MET A 4 -40.94 -6.98 40.33
CA MET A 4 -40.86 -5.80 39.47
C MET A 4 -39.61 -4.96 39.78
N LYS A 5 -39.25 -4.80 41.07
CA LYS A 5 -37.98 -4.18 41.47
C LYS A 5 -36.77 -4.99 40.99
N LEU A 6 -36.84 -6.33 41.05
CA LEU A 6 -35.80 -7.24 40.55
C LEU A 6 -35.63 -7.15 39.03
N LEU A 7 -36.75 -7.11 38.29
CA LEU A 7 -36.76 -6.87 36.83
C LEU A 7 -36.15 -5.51 36.47
N LEU A 8 -36.53 -4.45 37.19
CA LEU A 8 -35.98 -3.10 36.97
C LEU A 8 -34.48 -3.02 37.28
N THR A 9 -34.01 -3.70 38.34
CA THR A 9 -32.57 -3.74 38.67
C THR A 9 -31.75 -4.53 37.65
N LEU A 10 -32.27 -5.65 37.13
CA LEU A 10 -31.59 -6.45 36.11
C LEU A 10 -31.50 -5.71 34.76
N LEU A 11 -32.58 -5.01 34.37
CA LEU A 11 -32.58 -4.17 33.17
C LEU A 11 -31.57 -3.02 33.30
N ALA A 12 -31.50 -2.36 34.46
CA ALA A 12 -30.53 -1.28 34.69
C ALA A 12 -29.08 -1.79 34.62
N LEU A 13 -28.78 -2.97 35.20
CA LEU A 13 -27.46 -3.59 35.10
C LEU A 13 -27.10 -3.98 33.66
N PHE A 14 -28.04 -4.54 32.91
CA PHE A 14 -27.83 -4.88 31.49
C PHE A 14 -27.54 -3.63 30.64
N VAL A 15 -28.29 -2.54 30.86
CA VAL A 15 -28.04 -1.23 30.21
C VAL A 15 -26.66 -0.68 30.54
N VAL A 16 -26.23 -0.74 31.81
CA VAL A 16 -24.89 -0.30 32.25
C VAL A 16 -23.77 -1.13 31.60
N VAL A 17 -23.95 -2.46 31.48
CA VAL A 17 -22.99 -3.35 30.80
C VAL A 17 -22.88 -3.04 29.30
N THR A 18 -24.00 -2.74 28.62
CA THR A 18 -23.96 -2.34 27.19
C THR A 18 -23.33 -0.96 26.96
N ALA A 19 -23.40 -0.05 27.94
CA ALA A 19 -22.83 1.29 27.83
C ALA A 19 -21.30 1.33 27.91
N GLN A 20 -20.64 0.29 28.46
CA GLN A 20 -19.17 0.21 28.55
C GLN A 20 -18.52 -0.53 27.37
N GLN A 21 -19.30 -1.03 26.41
CA GLN A 21 -18.82 -2.04 25.46
C GLN A 21 -18.77 -1.54 24.02
N GLN A 22 -18.32 -0.31 23.78
CA GLN A 22 -17.87 0.05 22.42
C GLN A 22 -16.81 1.13 22.44
N THR A 23 -15.67 0.84 23.08
CA THR A 23 -14.40 1.41 22.65
C THR A 23 -13.55 0.28 22.10
N THR A 24 -14.04 -0.41 21.07
CA THR A 24 -13.16 -1.24 20.23
C THR A 24 -12.30 -0.28 19.44
N ASN A 25 -11.11 -0.03 19.97
CA ASN A 25 -9.90 0.40 19.27
C ASN A 25 -10.10 1.51 18.23
N THR A 26 -9.76 2.74 18.59
CA THR A 26 -9.18 3.66 17.60
C THR A 26 -7.82 3.10 17.19
N ASP A 27 -7.85 2.07 16.35
CA ASP A 27 -6.68 1.63 15.59
C ASP A 27 -6.34 2.77 14.64
N ALA A 28 -5.15 3.31 14.79
CA ALA A 28 -4.58 4.24 13.83
C ALA A 28 -4.30 3.46 12.54
N SER A 29 -5.36 3.17 11.77
CA SER A 29 -5.38 2.63 10.40
C SER A 29 -4.04 2.04 9.96
N ASP A 30 -3.70 0.82 10.42
CA ASP A 30 -2.50 0.13 9.95
C ASP A 30 -2.66 -0.15 8.43
N PRO A 31 -1.89 0.52 7.56
CA PRO A 31 -2.03 0.37 6.11
C PRO A 31 -1.73 -1.06 5.64
N CYS A 32 -1.17 -1.92 6.50
CA CYS A 32 -0.90 -3.32 6.24
C CYS A 32 -2.05 -4.28 6.44
N GLN A 33 -3.06 -3.91 7.23
CA GLN A 33 -4.19 -4.80 7.53
C GLN A 33 -5.29 -4.70 6.47
N GLU A 34 -5.31 -3.61 5.70
CA GLU A 34 -6.27 -3.46 4.63
C GLU A 34 -5.78 -4.21 3.39
N ARG A 35 -6.41 -5.34 3.06
CA ARG A 35 -6.16 -6.04 1.78
C ARG A 35 -6.61 -5.16 0.62
N ARG A 36 -5.70 -4.32 0.12
CA ARG A 36 -5.88 -3.55 -1.10
C ARG A 36 -5.71 -4.45 -2.31
N THR A 37 -6.67 -4.44 -3.23
CA THR A 37 -6.51 -5.11 -4.53
C THR A 37 -5.53 -4.32 -5.39
N CYS A 38 -4.41 -4.93 -5.76
CA CYS A 38 -3.45 -4.32 -6.67
C CYS A 38 -3.79 -4.60 -8.14
N PRO A 39 -3.35 -3.72 -9.06
CA PRO A 39 -3.41 -3.98 -10.49
C PRO A 39 -2.68 -5.27 -10.90
N PRO A 40 -2.91 -5.77 -12.13
CA PRO A 40 -2.15 -6.88 -12.67
C PRO A 40 -0.64 -6.64 -12.58
N ASN A 41 0.11 -7.70 -12.27
CA ASN A 41 1.57 -7.69 -12.11
C ASN A 41 2.10 -6.83 -10.94
N GLU A 42 1.22 -6.42 -10.03
CA GLU A 42 1.58 -5.70 -8.80
C GLU A 42 1.23 -6.53 -7.56
N ALA A 43 1.94 -6.29 -6.46
CA ALA A 43 1.67 -6.87 -5.14
C ALA A 43 1.68 -5.76 -4.09
N PHE A 44 0.77 -5.87 -3.12
CA PHE A 44 0.74 -4.91 -2.02
C PHE A 44 1.93 -5.16 -1.11
N VAL A 45 2.72 -4.12 -0.86
CA VAL A 45 3.88 -4.13 0.03
C VAL A 45 3.66 -3.06 1.07
N CYS A 46 3.71 -3.47 2.32
CA CYS A 46 3.58 -2.62 3.49
C CYS A 46 4.65 -1.55 3.63
N CYS A 47 5.89 -1.95 3.34
CA CYS A 47 7.08 -1.13 3.54
C CYS A 47 7.96 -1.32 2.31
N GLY A 48 7.53 -0.74 1.20
CA GLY A 48 8.26 -0.75 -0.06
C GLY A 48 9.15 0.48 -0.23
N THR A 49 9.93 0.50 -1.32
CA THR A 49 10.78 1.65 -1.65
C THR A 49 9.93 2.87 -1.97
N CYS A 50 10.42 4.08 -1.70
CA CYS A 50 9.66 5.28 -2.06
C CYS A 50 9.62 5.53 -3.58
N THR A 51 10.58 4.96 -4.32
CA THR A 51 10.68 5.08 -5.78
C THR A 51 10.88 3.68 -6.37
N GLU A 52 10.06 3.35 -7.36
CA GLU A 52 10.20 2.13 -8.14
C GLU A 52 11.04 2.35 -9.40
N PRO A 53 11.79 1.32 -9.85
CA PRO A 53 12.47 1.37 -11.14
C PRO A 53 11.46 1.45 -12.29
N THR A 54 11.84 2.18 -13.33
CA THR A 54 11.05 2.30 -14.56
C THR A 54 11.85 1.86 -15.78
N CYS A 55 11.18 1.58 -16.91
CA CYS A 55 11.90 1.27 -18.16
C CYS A 55 12.91 2.37 -18.57
N THR A 56 12.61 3.64 -18.30
CA THR A 56 13.50 4.77 -18.63
C THR A 56 14.56 5.01 -17.56
N LYS A 57 14.30 4.63 -16.31
CA LYS A 57 15.24 4.72 -15.18
C LYS A 57 15.24 3.40 -14.39
N PRO A 58 15.93 2.35 -14.87
CA PRO A 58 15.94 1.03 -14.21
C PRO A 58 16.66 1.03 -12.87
N GLN A 59 17.54 2.01 -12.63
CA GLN A 59 18.28 2.18 -11.38
C GLN A 59 17.99 3.59 -10.83
N PRO A 60 16.82 3.80 -10.20
CA PRO A 60 16.53 5.07 -9.55
C PRO A 60 17.40 5.24 -8.30
N ILE A 61 17.85 6.48 -8.07
CA ILE A 61 18.47 6.84 -6.79
C ILE A 61 17.37 6.79 -5.74
N ASN A 62 17.52 5.92 -4.75
CA ASN A 62 16.62 5.89 -3.60
C ASN A 62 17.08 6.95 -2.57
N ASN A 63 16.51 8.14 -2.67
CA ASN A 63 16.82 9.28 -1.79
C ASN A 63 15.99 9.28 -0.49
N CYS A 64 15.13 8.29 -0.28
CA CYS A 64 14.30 8.20 0.92
C CYS A 64 15.01 7.31 1.95
N VAL A 65 15.79 7.94 2.82
CA VAL A 65 16.49 7.26 3.92
C VAL A 65 15.51 7.08 5.09
N ASN A 66 15.43 5.87 5.65
CA ASN A 66 14.56 5.51 6.77
C ASN A 66 13.06 5.75 6.54
N VAL A 67 12.62 5.82 5.28
CA VAL A 67 11.22 5.97 4.90
C VAL A 67 10.86 4.84 3.94
N CYS A 68 9.77 4.13 4.25
CA CYS A 68 9.12 3.22 3.32
C CYS A 68 7.65 3.60 3.15
N VAL A 69 7.08 3.22 2.02
CA VAL A 69 5.69 3.54 1.70
C VAL A 69 4.90 2.26 1.48
N ALA A 70 3.69 2.22 2.02
CA ALA A 70 2.72 1.17 1.76
C ALA A 70 2.06 1.42 0.40
N GLY A 71 1.96 0.38 -0.43
CA GLY A 71 1.35 0.52 -1.75
C GLY A 71 1.49 -0.72 -2.63
N CYS A 72 1.07 -0.59 -3.89
CA CYS A 72 1.22 -1.63 -4.89
C CYS A 72 2.54 -1.44 -5.65
N PHE A 73 3.37 -2.49 -5.64
CA PHE A 73 4.69 -2.52 -6.25
C PHE A 73 4.76 -3.59 -7.33
N CYS A 74 5.60 -3.41 -8.35
CA CYS A 74 5.82 -4.41 -9.38
C CYS A 74 6.31 -5.73 -8.76
N LYS A 75 5.70 -6.85 -9.18
CA LYS A 75 6.14 -8.20 -8.81
C LYS A 75 7.57 -8.47 -9.33
N PRO A 76 8.27 -9.49 -8.79
CA PRO A 76 9.56 -9.92 -9.34
C PRO A 76 9.50 -10.15 -10.85
N ASN A 77 10.56 -9.72 -11.56
CA ASN A 77 10.69 -9.72 -13.03
C ASN A 77 9.81 -8.71 -13.79
N TYR A 78 8.99 -7.93 -13.09
CA TYR A 78 8.26 -6.81 -13.67
C TYR A 78 8.92 -5.49 -13.32
N ILE A 79 8.75 -4.51 -14.21
CA ILE A 79 9.24 -3.13 -14.05
C ILE A 79 8.16 -2.16 -14.49
N ARG A 80 8.10 -0.99 -13.86
CA ARG A 80 7.06 -0.01 -14.17
C ARG A 80 7.37 0.64 -15.52
N ARG A 81 6.42 0.62 -16.47
CA ARG A 81 6.67 1.17 -17.81
C ARG A 81 7.05 2.66 -17.77
N THR A 82 6.30 3.42 -16.98
CA THR A 82 6.47 4.85 -16.68
C THR A 82 6.05 5.09 -15.23
N VAL A 83 6.41 6.22 -14.63
CA VAL A 83 5.92 6.58 -13.28
C VAL A 83 4.38 6.55 -13.27
N GLY A 84 3.80 5.82 -12.30
CA GLY A 84 2.35 5.59 -12.20
C GLY A 84 1.73 4.70 -13.29
N GLY A 85 2.52 4.22 -14.26
CA GLY A 85 2.06 3.33 -15.33
C GLY A 85 2.06 1.86 -14.93
N PRO A 86 1.66 0.94 -15.84
CA PRO A 86 1.56 -0.48 -15.52
C PRO A 86 2.93 -1.15 -15.34
N CYS A 87 2.96 -2.22 -14.55
CA CYS A 87 4.09 -3.13 -14.46
C CYS A 87 4.09 -4.12 -15.65
N VAL A 88 5.19 -4.14 -16.38
CA VAL A 88 5.41 -4.98 -17.58
C VAL A 88 6.65 -5.84 -17.37
N LEU A 89 6.81 -6.93 -18.14
CA LEU A 89 8.02 -7.74 -18.06
C LEU A 89 9.25 -6.86 -18.34
N ALA A 90 10.30 -6.99 -17.54
CA ALA A 90 11.51 -6.17 -17.68
C ALA A 90 12.10 -6.23 -19.10
N ASP A 91 12.09 -7.41 -19.71
CA ASP A 91 12.60 -7.65 -21.06
C ASP A 91 11.73 -7.02 -22.17
N SER A 92 10.52 -6.57 -21.84
CA SER A 92 9.63 -5.86 -22.76
C SER A 92 9.85 -4.34 -22.79
N CYS A 93 10.80 -3.82 -22.00
CA CYS A 93 11.13 -2.41 -22.03
C CYS A 93 11.69 -1.99 -23.40
N PRO A 94 11.34 -0.78 -23.89
CA PRO A 94 11.95 -0.24 -25.10
C PRO A 94 13.46 -0.15 -24.93
N LYS A 95 14.22 -0.73 -25.88
CA LYS A 95 15.67 -0.58 -25.90
C LYS A 95 16.01 0.91 -26.08
N PRO A 96 17.04 1.44 -25.39
CA PRO A 96 17.52 2.79 -25.63
C PRO A 96 17.82 2.96 -27.12
N LYS A 97 17.29 4.02 -27.74
CA LYS A 97 17.71 4.35 -29.11
C LYS A 97 19.23 4.60 -29.09
N PRO A 98 20.00 4.05 -30.04
CA PRO A 98 21.41 4.38 -30.16
C PRO A 98 21.53 5.90 -30.24
N LYS A 99 22.36 6.51 -29.38
CA LYS A 99 22.70 7.92 -29.56
C LYS A 99 23.48 7.98 -30.88
N VAL A 100 22.87 8.49 -31.94
CA VAL A 100 23.55 8.78 -33.20
C VAL A 100 24.54 9.90 -32.89
N SER A 101 25.77 9.53 -32.54
CA SER A 101 26.88 10.46 -32.38
C SER A 101 27.21 10.96 -33.78
N ASN A 102 26.67 12.12 -34.14
CA ASN A 102 27.00 12.79 -35.38
C ASN A 102 28.49 13.19 -35.29
N LYS A 103 29.38 12.31 -35.76
CA LYS A 103 30.82 12.55 -35.81
C LYS A 103 31.04 13.60 -36.89
N LYS A 104 31.16 14.86 -36.49
CA LYS A 104 31.59 15.97 -37.35
C LYS A 104 33.02 15.67 -37.78
N THR A 105 33.19 15.02 -38.93
CA THR A 105 34.46 14.99 -39.66
C THR A 105 34.74 16.42 -40.11
N GLY A 106 35.79 17.02 -39.52
CA GLY A 106 36.43 18.24 -40.02
C GLY A 106 37.66 17.87 -40.83
#